data_AF-A0A3M7NBS7-F1
#
_entry.id   AF-A0A3M7NBS7-F1
#
_cell.length_a   1.000
_cell.length_b   1.000
_cell.length_c   1.000
_cell.angle_alpha   90.00
_cell.angle_beta   90.00
_cell.angle_gamma   90.00
#
_symmetry.space_group_name_H-M   'P 1'
#
loop_
_entity.id
_entity.type
_entity.pdbx_description
1 polymer ?
#
loop_
_entity_poly.entity_id
_entity_poly.type
_entity_poly.pdbx_seq_one_letter_code
_entity_poly.pdbx_strand_id
1 'polypeptide(L)'
;MSLRIVPQPGHWTATQQALKSQLLRRNYGIAEPLRRDMELAMVRKADSFRPSVLGPASGVHEEILTGRDTLVSWEDVYAGQDGVKLGGGVEGGQSVMGWHAEFEHKVGMGRQ
;
A
#
# COMPACT_ATOMS: atom_id res chain seq x y z
N MET A 1 -30.99 24.07 0.23
CA MET A 1 -30.32 22.87 0.79
C MET A 1 -30.04 21.90 -0.36
N SER A 2 -28.81 21.83 -0.85
CA SER A 2 -28.41 20.84 -1.85
C SER A 2 -27.18 20.13 -1.30
N LEU A 3 -27.42 18.99 -0.65
CA LEU A 3 -26.37 18.08 -0.21
C LEU A 3 -25.82 17.39 -1.47
N ARG A 4 -24.71 17.93 -1.98
CA ARG A 4 -23.93 17.30 -3.03
C ARG A 4 -23.27 16.06 -2.38
N ILE A 5 -23.88 14.89 -2.58
CA ILE A 5 -23.28 13.60 -2.20
C ILE A 5 -22.08 13.42 -3.13
N VAL A 6 -20.92 13.93 -2.74
CA VAL A 6 -19.66 13.55 -3.38
C VAL A 6 -19.38 12.12 -2.93
N PRO A 7 -19.37 11.13 -3.84
CA PRO A 7 -19.03 9.78 -3.45
C PRO A 7 -17.61 9.78 -2.90
N GLN A 8 -17.44 9.30 -1.67
CA GLN A 8 -16.13 9.16 -1.07
C GLN A 8 -15.30 8.20 -1.94
N PRO A 9 -14.07 8.56 -2.33
CA PRO A 9 -13.25 7.74 -3.25
C PRO A 9 -13.00 6.31 -2.73
N GLY A 10 -13.00 6.12 -1.40
CA GLY A 10 -12.91 4.80 -0.77
C GLY A 10 -14.09 3.87 -1.05
N HIS A 11 -15.32 4.39 -1.16
CA HIS A 11 -16.50 3.56 -1.46
C HIS A 11 -16.52 3.15 -2.94
N TRP A 12 -16.11 4.05 -3.83
CA TRP A 12 -16.01 3.78 -5.25
C TRP A 12 -14.98 2.69 -5.55
N THR A 13 -13.77 2.81 -4.99
CA THR A 13 -12.69 1.83 -5.17
C THR A 13 -13.07 0.46 -4.64
N ALA A 14 -13.68 0.39 -3.45
CA ALA A 14 -14.17 -0.87 -2.89
C ALA A 14 -15.25 -1.52 -3.79
N THR A 15 -16.16 -0.73 -4.35
CA THR A 15 -17.21 -1.21 -5.26
C THR A 15 -16.62 -1.73 -6.58
N GLN A 16 -15.62 -1.03 -7.12
CA GLN A 16 -14.87 -1.47 -8.30
C GLN A 16 -14.18 -2.82 -8.07
N GLN A 17 -13.52 -3.01 -6.92
CA GLN A 17 -12.87 -4.28 -6.59
C GLN A 17 -13.89 -5.41 -6.40
N ALA A 18 -15.01 -5.14 -5.72
CA ALA A 18 -16.08 -6.14 -5.57
C ALA A 18 -16.65 -6.58 -6.93
N LEU A 19 -16.83 -5.65 -7.87
CA LEU A 19 -17.26 -5.95 -9.23
C LEU A 19 -16.25 -6.83 -9.97
N LYS A 20 -14.94 -6.52 -9.87
CA LYS A 20 -13.87 -7.34 -10.47
C LYS A 20 -13.89 -8.77 -9.93
N SER A 21 -14.02 -8.96 -8.62
CA SER A 21 -14.10 -10.30 -8.02
C SER A 21 -15.36 -11.07 -8.46
N GLN A 22 -16.50 -10.39 -8.64
CA GLN A 22 -17.71 -11.02 -9.19
C GLN A 22 -17.53 -11.45 -10.65
N LEU A 23 -16.86 -10.65 -11.47
CA LEU A 23 -16.56 -11.00 -12.87
C LEU A 23 -15.62 -12.19 -12.96
N LEU A 24 -14.56 -12.22 -12.13
CA LEU A 24 -13.66 -13.37 -12.02
C LEU A 24 -14.43 -14.63 -11.65
N ARG A 25 -15.31 -14.54 -10.63
CA ARG A 25 -16.16 -15.65 -10.22
C ARG A 25 -17.05 -16.16 -11.35
N ARG A 26 -17.65 -15.26 -12.13
CA ARG A 26 -18.55 -15.63 -13.23
C ARG A 26 -17.82 -16.31 -14.38
N ASN A 27 -16.65 -15.81 -14.75
CA ASN A 27 -15.93 -16.28 -15.93
C ASN A 27 -15.07 -17.52 -15.64
N TYR A 28 -14.54 -17.65 -14.42
CA TYR A 28 -13.52 -18.64 -14.09
C TYR A 28 -13.83 -19.47 -12.82
N GLY A 29 -14.97 -19.23 -12.18
CA GLY A 29 -15.35 -19.92 -10.95
C GLY A 29 -14.72 -19.33 -9.68
N ILE A 30 -14.98 -19.97 -8.55
CA ILE A 30 -14.65 -19.42 -7.22
C ILE A 30 -13.15 -19.42 -6.89
N ALA A 31 -12.36 -20.22 -7.60
CA ALA A 31 -10.92 -20.33 -7.36
C ALA A 31 -10.17 -19.03 -7.70
N GLU A 32 -10.58 -18.32 -8.77
CA GLU A 32 -9.87 -17.11 -9.21
C GLU A 32 -9.98 -15.93 -8.23
N PRO A 33 -11.19 -15.54 -7.74
CA PRO A 33 -11.28 -14.51 -6.71
C PRO A 33 -10.47 -14.84 -5.46
N LEU A 34 -10.50 -16.11 -5.01
CA LEU A 34 -9.76 -16.53 -3.83
C LEU A 34 -8.25 -16.40 -4.03
N ARG A 35 -7.72 -16.87 -5.17
CA ARG A 35 -6.30 -16.70 -5.49
C ARG A 35 -5.93 -15.23 -5.51
N ARG A 36 -6.76 -14.39 -6.14
CA ARG A 36 -6.55 -12.95 -6.24
C ARG A 36 -6.45 -12.29 -4.86
N ASP A 37 -7.36 -12.63 -3.97
CA ASP A 37 -7.42 -12.11 -2.61
C ASP A 37 -6.21 -12.59 -1.80
N MET A 38 -5.81 -13.86 -1.96
CA MET A 38 -4.62 -14.42 -1.31
C MET A 38 -3.33 -13.76 -1.79
N GLU A 39 -3.16 -13.54 -3.10
CA GLU A 39 -2.01 -12.84 -3.67
C GLU A 39 -1.90 -11.41 -3.11
N LEU A 40 -3.01 -10.67 -3.09
CA LEU A 40 -3.05 -9.32 -2.55
C LEU A 40 -2.73 -9.31 -1.05
N ALA A 41 -3.25 -10.27 -0.29
CA ALA A 41 -2.94 -10.43 1.13
C ALA A 41 -1.46 -10.76 1.37
N MET A 42 -0.86 -11.60 0.53
CA MET A 42 0.56 -11.92 0.58
C MET A 42 1.42 -10.69 0.28
N VAL A 43 1.09 -9.90 -0.74
CA VAL A 43 1.84 -8.67 -1.09
C VAL A 43 1.79 -7.66 0.06
N ARG A 44 0.59 -7.38 0.58
CA ARG A 44 0.42 -6.45 1.71
C ARG A 44 1.15 -6.92 2.98
N LYS A 45 1.23 -8.23 3.19
CA LYS A 45 1.98 -8.81 4.31
C LYS A 45 3.49 -8.83 4.04
N ALA A 46 3.93 -9.06 2.81
CA ALA A 46 5.35 -9.15 2.45
C ALA A 46 6.07 -7.81 2.60
N ASP A 47 5.38 -6.69 2.36
CA ASP A 47 5.92 -5.34 2.59
C ASP A 47 6.32 -5.07 4.06
N SER A 48 5.95 -5.95 5.00
CA SER A 48 6.41 -5.86 6.39
C SER A 48 7.90 -6.20 6.57
N PHE A 49 8.51 -6.98 5.66
CA PHE A 49 9.91 -7.38 5.71
C PHE A 49 10.72 -6.76 4.56
N ARG A 50 10.93 -5.46 4.63
CA ARG A 50 11.88 -4.75 3.77
C ARG A 50 12.93 -4.04 4.64
N PRO A 51 14.23 -4.36 4.48
CA PRO A 51 15.31 -3.61 5.14
C PRO A 51 15.22 -2.12 4.84
N SER A 52 15.34 -1.27 5.87
CA SER A 52 15.23 0.20 5.74
C SER A 52 16.23 0.81 4.77
N VAL A 53 17.40 0.17 4.59
CA VAL A 53 18.43 0.56 3.60
C VAL A 53 17.91 0.56 2.16
N LEU A 54 16.91 -0.27 1.84
CA LEU A 54 16.30 -0.34 0.50
C LEU A 54 15.25 0.75 0.27
N GLY A 55 15.04 1.64 1.24
CA GLY A 55 14.04 2.69 1.18
C GLY A 55 12.60 2.18 1.30
N PRO A 56 11.61 3.09 1.25
CA PRO A 56 10.19 2.74 1.31
C PRO A 56 9.80 1.78 0.17
N ALA A 57 8.85 0.89 0.45
CA ALA A 57 8.30 0.02 -0.59
C ALA A 57 7.63 0.88 -1.67
N SER A 58 7.86 0.54 -2.93
CA SER A 58 7.29 1.26 -4.07
C SER A 58 5.81 0.93 -4.32
N GLY A 59 5.23 -0.04 -3.61
CA GLY A 59 3.82 -0.43 -3.76
C GLY A 59 3.44 -1.08 -5.10
N VAL A 60 4.38 -1.18 -6.05
CA VAL A 60 4.13 -1.61 -7.45
C VAL A 60 3.40 -2.94 -7.55
N HIS A 61 3.73 -3.91 -6.70
CA HIS A 61 3.05 -5.21 -6.71
C HIS A 61 1.57 -5.05 -6.35
N GLU A 62 1.22 -4.26 -5.32
CA GLU A 62 -0.17 -4.00 -4.96
C GLU A 62 -0.90 -3.22 -6.06
N GLU A 63 -0.21 -2.29 -6.71
CA GLU A 63 -0.78 -1.48 -7.81
C GLU A 63 -1.12 -2.33 -9.03
N ILE A 64 -0.22 -3.22 -9.46
CA ILE A 64 -0.50 -4.18 -10.51
C ILE A 64 -1.68 -5.06 -10.10
N LEU A 65 -1.71 -5.48 -8.82
CA LEU A 65 -2.76 -6.40 -8.40
C LEU A 65 -4.16 -5.76 -8.33
N THR A 66 -4.22 -4.47 -8.04
CA THR A 66 -5.46 -3.69 -7.98
C THR A 66 -5.84 -3.06 -9.32
N GLY A 67 -4.90 -3.03 -10.29
CA GLY A 67 -5.01 -2.37 -11.58
C GLY A 67 -4.87 -0.85 -11.51
N ARG A 68 -4.06 -0.35 -10.56
CA ARG A 68 -3.70 1.06 -10.38
C ARG A 68 -2.37 1.42 -11.06
N ASP A 69 -1.62 0.44 -11.54
CA ASP A 69 -0.29 0.60 -12.14
C ASP A 69 -0.25 1.57 -13.34
N THR A 70 -1.36 1.74 -14.05
CA THR A 70 -1.49 2.68 -15.17
C THR A 70 -2.15 4.02 -14.79
N LEU A 71 -2.38 4.26 -13.50
CA LEU A 71 -3.04 5.46 -12.99
C LEU A 71 -2.02 6.32 -12.24
N VAL A 72 -2.16 7.64 -12.38
CA VAL A 72 -1.38 8.62 -11.63
C VAL A 72 -2.34 9.49 -10.82
N SER A 73 -2.06 9.64 -9.53
CA SER A 73 -2.78 10.54 -8.64
C SER A 73 -1.92 11.75 -8.26
N TRP A 74 -2.53 12.76 -7.63
CA TRP A 74 -1.80 13.96 -7.19
C TRP A 74 -0.74 13.62 -6.13
N GLU A 75 -1.04 12.65 -5.28
CA GLU A 75 -0.16 12.15 -4.23
C GLU A 75 1.09 11.48 -4.80
N ASP A 76 1.00 10.88 -6.00
CA ASP A 76 2.14 10.28 -6.69
C ASP A 76 3.13 11.34 -7.22
N VAL A 77 2.61 12.51 -7.63
CA VAL A 77 3.43 13.62 -8.19
C VAL A 77 4.01 14.51 -7.09
N TYR A 78 3.23 14.75 -6.04
CA TYR A 78 3.58 15.67 -4.94
C TYR A 78 3.85 14.93 -3.63
N ALA A 79 4.33 13.69 -3.72
CA ALA A 79 4.63 12.85 -2.56
C ALA A 79 5.51 13.60 -1.54
N GLY A 80 4.99 13.77 -0.32
CA GLY A 80 5.72 14.42 0.78
C GLY A 80 5.70 15.95 0.80
N GLN A 81 4.97 16.60 -0.11
CA GLN A 81 4.74 18.06 -0.09
C GLN A 81 3.47 18.46 0.69
N ASP A 82 2.93 17.56 1.50
CA ASP A 82 1.98 17.92 2.54
C ASP A 82 2.72 18.85 3.50
N GLY A 83 2.29 20.11 3.63
CA GLY A 83 2.97 21.18 4.36
C GLY A 83 3.34 20.91 5.83
N VAL A 84 3.05 19.71 6.34
CA VAL A 84 3.47 19.16 7.63
C VAL A 84 4.98 18.83 7.67
N LYS A 85 5.63 18.49 6.54
CA LYS A 85 7.07 18.19 6.52
C LYS A 85 8.00 19.40 6.32
N LEU A 86 7.46 20.60 6.11
CA LEU A 86 8.25 21.82 5.91
C LEU A 86 8.85 22.41 7.21
N GLY A 87 8.60 21.80 8.37
CA GLY A 87 8.99 22.33 9.68
C GLY A 87 10.19 21.66 10.37
N GLY A 88 10.87 20.70 9.76
CA GLY A 88 11.99 19.99 10.40
C GLY A 88 12.95 19.44 9.35
N GLY A 89 14.03 20.17 9.11
CA GLY A 89 15.02 19.81 8.10
C GLY A 89 15.66 18.45 8.35
N VAL A 90 15.71 17.62 7.31
CA VAL A 90 16.86 16.79 6.96
C VAL A 90 16.81 16.61 5.43
N GLU A 91 17.61 17.40 4.72
CA GLU A 91 18.11 16.99 3.41
C GLU A 91 19.10 15.83 3.63
N GLY A 92 18.89 14.70 2.96
CA GLY A 92 19.91 13.67 2.77
C GLY A 92 20.56 13.09 4.04
N GLY A 93 19.82 12.31 4.83
CA GLY A 93 20.40 11.63 5.97
C GLY A 93 19.49 10.57 6.54
N GLN A 94 19.62 9.36 6.04
CA GLN A 94 18.98 8.17 6.61
C GLN A 94 19.42 8.02 8.06
N SER A 95 18.50 8.16 9.02
CA SER A 95 18.68 7.52 10.33
C SER A 95 18.47 6.03 10.12
N VAL A 96 19.50 5.34 9.65
CA VAL A 96 19.53 3.87 9.60
C VAL A 96 19.69 3.41 11.05
N MET A 97 18.58 3.01 11.68
CA MET A 97 18.68 2.03 12.75
C MET A 97 19.43 0.84 12.15
N GLY A 98 20.54 0.42 12.78
CA GLY A 98 21.34 -0.67 12.26
C GLY A 98 20.45 -1.89 11.99
N TRP A 99 20.61 -2.52 10.83
CA TRP A 99 19.76 -3.62 10.34
C TRP A 99 19.51 -4.71 11.40
N HIS A 100 20.49 -4.94 12.28
CA HIS A 100 20.41 -5.86 13.42
C HIS A 100 19.41 -5.41 14.50
N ALA A 101 19.41 -4.13 14.87
CA ALA A 101 18.50 -3.56 15.87
C ALA A 101 17.04 -3.49 15.38
N GLU A 102 16.84 -3.22 14.08
CA GLU A 102 15.51 -3.28 13.47
C GLU A 102 14.96 -4.71 13.41
N PHE A 103 15.84 -5.68 13.14
CA PHE A 103 15.48 -7.09 13.11
C PHE A 103 15.06 -7.57 14.51
N GLU A 104 15.88 -7.35 15.53
CA GLU A 104 15.63 -7.73 16.93
C GLU A 104 14.33 -7.17 17.50
N HIS A 105 14.01 -5.91 17.17
CA HIS A 105 12.75 -5.27 17.57
C HIS A 105 11.54 -5.92 16.89
N LYS A 106 11.68 -6.31 15.61
CA LYS A 106 10.59 -6.92 14.83
C LYS A 106 10.36 -8.40 15.13
N VAL A 107 11.40 -9.15 15.50
CA VAL A 107 11.30 -10.57 15.88
C VAL A 107 11.06 -10.80 17.37
N GLY A 108 10.93 -9.71 18.15
CA GLY A 108 10.62 -9.77 19.58
C GLY A 108 11.77 -10.26 20.46
N MET A 109 13.01 -10.23 19.97
CA MET A 109 14.21 -10.67 20.69
C MET A 109 14.81 -9.58 21.60
N GLY A 110 14.32 -8.34 21.55
CA GLY A 110 14.87 -7.19 22.29
C GLY A 110 14.23 -6.85 23.64
N ARG A 111 13.59 -7.80 24.35
CA ARG A 111 13.14 -7.58 25.74
C ARG A 111 13.91 -8.47 26.72
N GLN A 112 14.94 -7.90 27.35
CA GLN A 112 15.44 -8.28 28.67
C GLN A 112 15.53 -7.02 29.53
#